data_AF-A0A7X9S728-F1
#
_entry.id   AF-A0A7X9S728-F1
#
_cell.length_a   1.000
_cell.length_b   1.000
_cell.length_c   1.000
_cell.angle_alpha   90.00
_cell.angle_beta   90.00
_cell.angle_gamma   90.00
#
_symmetry.space_group_name_H-M   'P 1'
#
loop_
_entity.id
_entity.type
_entity.pdbx_description
1 polymer ?
#
loop_
_entity_poly.entity_id
_entity_poly.type
_entity_poly.pdbx_seq_one_letter_code
_entity_poly.pdbx_strand_id
1 'polypeptide(L)'
;MYIEKPALMNKLSEIQEQINNLQKEVLLSSEFDYRTLLSKYDVDAINGSIIKYYEGVESWIDELMDKMKYYESQKEDIITDCNAIGLVLSKKYEDNPNLTEEENEMLKDRQKFFKKHFEIGMSSVNTKLLSIKKQAENIENRIDEINCGDNAIKELAMLENEERASFSFIAENTANIIKNALMKIEYFEKNREFAVLAVKVWDEWTEDYKVFKTAKKEELKNLCEEDGIEQDIWEKWYSDWNKTRFTIEKQLLPLIQRGLKGEIVLNKVSASNDVTQENIINELLELIKEYKEKVDDFYIDERKGIYQKFAFQVGGDLQEKFESESELYKITSAFQEKMQKIIFSIDKVEDRLYLLEWANKISYIQIDEVLAFIKDKELVKIGEDIIKQFMELKRRNYDVYISDAKAYSEELSRREKEYNSLMFKMRKDLMKN
;
A
#
# COMPACT_ATOMS: atom_id res chain seq x y z
N MET A 1 61.06 42.64 -18.31
CA MET A 1 60.42 41.32 -18.44
C MET A 1 58.98 41.44 -17.92
N TYR A 2 58.01 41.58 -18.82
CA TYR A 2 56.58 41.53 -18.51
C TYR A 2 56.12 40.10 -18.82
N ILE A 3 56.29 39.17 -17.87
CA ILE A 3 55.92 37.75 -18.07
C ILE A 3 54.79 37.31 -17.12
N GLU A 4 54.40 38.14 -16.15
CA GLU A 4 53.41 37.72 -15.14
C GLU A 4 51.95 37.86 -15.59
N LYS A 5 51.64 38.77 -16.52
CA LYS A 5 50.25 39.04 -16.92
C LYS A 5 49.56 37.84 -17.62
N PRO A 6 50.21 37.12 -18.56
CA PRO A 6 49.62 35.94 -19.18
C PRO A 6 49.49 34.76 -18.20
N ALA A 7 50.48 34.56 -17.32
CA ALA A 7 50.46 33.49 -16.32
C ALA A 7 49.39 33.72 -15.24
N LEU A 8 49.18 34.98 -14.83
CA LEU A 8 48.10 35.37 -13.92
C LEU A 8 46.73 35.20 -14.57
N MET A 9 46.56 35.54 -15.84
CA MET A 9 45.31 35.32 -16.58
C MET A 9 44.96 33.83 -16.72
N ASN A 10 45.95 32.97 -16.98
CA ASN A 10 45.72 31.53 -17.04
C ASN A 10 45.34 30.96 -15.67
N LYS A 11 45.98 31.41 -14.59
CA LYS A 11 45.58 31.02 -13.22
C LYS A 11 44.18 31.51 -12.87
N LEU A 12 43.81 32.72 -13.28
CA LEU A 12 42.46 33.25 -13.09
C LEU A 12 41.43 32.43 -13.87
N SER A 13 41.76 32.03 -15.10
CA SER A 13 40.93 31.14 -15.91
C SER A 13 40.80 29.74 -15.30
N GLU A 14 41.88 29.14 -14.82
CA GLU A 14 41.86 27.83 -14.13
C GLU A 14 41.05 27.90 -12.84
N ILE A 15 41.21 28.95 -12.04
CA ILE A 15 40.42 29.15 -10.81
C ILE A 15 38.94 29.36 -11.17
N GLN A 16 38.64 30.10 -12.25
CA GLN A 16 37.26 30.27 -12.72
C GLN A 16 36.67 28.94 -13.23
N GLU A 17 37.45 28.10 -13.91
CA GLU A 17 37.03 26.77 -14.35
C GLU A 17 36.82 25.82 -13.16
N GLN A 18 37.67 25.90 -12.14
CA GLN A 18 37.51 25.17 -10.89
C GLN A 18 36.28 25.64 -10.11
N ILE A 19 36.03 26.96 -10.04
CA ILE A 19 34.81 27.54 -9.45
C ILE A 19 33.58 27.06 -10.24
N ASN A 20 33.60 27.11 -11.57
CA ASN A 20 32.49 26.65 -12.41
C ASN A 20 32.26 25.13 -12.25
N ASN A 21 33.33 24.33 -12.09
CA ASN A 21 33.24 22.89 -11.83
C ASN A 21 32.77 22.56 -10.39
N LEU A 22 33.07 23.41 -9.41
CA LEU A 22 32.56 23.34 -8.03
C LEU A 22 31.13 23.87 -7.92
N GLN A 23 30.72 24.76 -8.83
CA GLN A 23 29.36 25.24 -9.05
C GLN A 23 28.52 24.30 -9.93
N LYS A 24 28.79 22.98 -9.91
CA LYS A 24 27.75 22.03 -10.30
C LYS A 24 26.55 22.31 -9.40
N GLU A 25 25.47 22.82 -9.97
CA GLU A 25 24.26 23.15 -9.23
C GLU A 25 23.90 21.98 -8.32
N VAL A 26 23.85 22.24 -7.01
CA VAL A 26 23.38 21.25 -6.06
C VAL A 26 21.95 20.91 -6.44
N LEU A 27 21.75 19.67 -6.86
CA LEU A 27 20.45 19.14 -7.19
C LEU A 27 19.49 19.37 -6.02
N LEU A 28 18.27 19.81 -6.30
CA LEU A 28 17.26 19.99 -5.25
C LEU A 28 17.07 18.69 -4.47
N SER A 29 16.94 18.81 -3.15
CA SER A 29 16.57 17.72 -2.25
C SER A 29 15.52 18.20 -1.25
N SER A 30 14.84 17.31 -0.55
CA SER A 30 13.89 17.65 0.50
C SER A 30 14.49 18.49 1.62
N GLU A 31 15.81 18.46 1.78
CA GLU A 31 16.58 19.20 2.77
C GLU A 31 17.03 20.59 2.28
N PHE A 32 16.71 20.99 1.04
CA PHE A 32 17.18 22.26 0.50
C PHE A 32 16.81 23.45 1.39
N ASP A 33 17.76 24.34 1.66
CA ASP A 33 17.49 25.53 2.47
C ASP A 33 17.08 26.71 1.59
N TYR A 34 15.77 26.96 1.52
CA TYR A 34 15.20 28.08 0.79
C TYR A 34 15.69 29.45 1.29
N ARG A 35 16.17 29.55 2.54
CA ARG A 35 16.70 30.81 3.10
C ARG A 35 17.97 31.27 2.37
N THR A 36 18.76 30.32 1.88
CA THR A 36 19.94 30.62 1.06
C THR A 36 19.51 31.29 -0.26
N LEU A 37 18.44 30.80 -0.89
CA LEU A 37 17.87 31.40 -2.09
C LEU A 37 17.26 32.79 -1.79
N LEU A 38 16.49 32.87 -0.70
CA LEU A 38 15.81 34.08 -0.26
C LEU A 38 16.79 35.22 0.08
N SER A 39 18.02 34.91 0.51
CA SER A 39 19.05 35.90 0.84
C SER A 39 19.46 36.82 -0.31
N LYS A 40 19.14 36.45 -1.56
CA LYS A 40 19.37 37.27 -2.76
C LYS A 40 18.37 38.43 -2.90
N TYR A 41 17.26 38.38 -2.17
CA TYR A 41 16.15 39.30 -2.31
C TYR A 41 16.14 40.31 -1.16
N ASP A 42 15.94 41.59 -1.50
CA ASP A 42 15.70 42.65 -0.52
C ASP A 42 14.24 42.59 -0.05
N VAL A 43 13.99 41.74 0.94
CA VAL A 43 12.65 41.46 1.48
C VAL A 43 11.93 42.73 1.93
N ASP A 44 12.64 43.65 2.59
CA ASP A 44 12.05 44.88 3.11
C ASP A 44 11.64 45.81 1.96
N ALA A 45 12.50 45.97 0.95
CA ALA A 45 12.17 46.75 -0.23
C ALA A 45 11.02 46.14 -1.06
N ILE A 46 10.97 44.80 -1.16
CA ILE A 46 9.93 44.07 -1.89
C ILE A 46 8.58 44.21 -1.18
N ASN A 47 8.53 44.04 0.15
CA ASN A 47 7.28 44.21 0.89
C ASN A 47 6.79 45.68 0.88
N GLY A 48 7.72 46.63 0.86
CA GLY A 48 7.42 48.06 0.88
C GLY A 48 6.91 48.66 -0.44
N SER A 49 6.87 47.90 -1.54
CA SER A 49 6.43 48.40 -2.84
C SER A 49 5.65 47.33 -3.60
N ILE A 50 4.41 47.63 -4.01
CA ILE A 50 3.60 46.68 -4.77
C ILE A 50 4.22 46.31 -6.12
N ILE A 51 4.97 47.23 -6.74
CA ILE A 51 5.69 46.98 -7.99
C ILE A 51 6.80 45.96 -7.75
N LYS A 52 7.69 46.25 -6.79
CA LYS A 52 8.77 45.31 -6.43
C LYS A 52 8.22 43.97 -5.91
N TYR A 53 7.03 43.99 -5.31
CA TYR A 53 6.37 42.80 -4.80
C TYR A 53 6.04 41.82 -5.93
N TYR A 54 5.31 42.24 -6.97
CA TYR A 54 4.93 41.31 -8.05
C TYR A 54 6.18 40.84 -8.82
N GLU A 55 7.11 41.75 -9.14
CA GLU A 55 8.38 41.42 -9.81
C GLU A 55 9.21 40.42 -8.99
N GLY A 56 9.25 40.62 -7.67
CA GLY A 56 9.95 39.75 -6.72
C GLY A 56 9.31 38.36 -6.66
N VAL A 57 7.98 38.28 -6.61
CA VAL A 57 7.24 37.01 -6.63
C VAL A 57 7.44 36.28 -7.96
N GLU A 58 7.35 36.95 -9.10
CA GLU A 58 7.60 36.34 -10.41
C GLU A 58 9.01 35.79 -10.52
N SER A 59 10.01 36.61 -10.19
CA SER A 59 11.42 36.21 -10.20
C SER A 59 11.69 35.03 -9.28
N TRP A 60 11.08 35.02 -8.09
CA TRP A 60 11.17 33.90 -7.15
C TRP A 60 10.57 32.61 -7.71
N ILE A 61 9.38 32.69 -8.30
CA ILE A 61 8.74 31.51 -8.90
C ILE A 61 9.54 31.00 -10.10
N ASP A 62 10.09 31.89 -10.94
CA ASP A 62 10.91 31.50 -12.08
C ASP A 62 12.21 30.79 -11.64
N GLU A 63 12.89 31.31 -10.61
CA GLU A 63 14.09 30.65 -10.06
C GLU A 63 13.76 29.26 -9.50
N LEU A 64 12.62 29.11 -8.79
CA LEU A 64 12.18 27.81 -8.28
C LEU A 64 11.81 26.85 -9.43
N MET A 65 11.11 27.33 -10.46
CA MET A 65 10.73 26.50 -11.61
C MET A 65 11.94 26.02 -12.39
N ASP A 66 12.97 26.84 -12.57
CA ASP A 66 14.17 26.44 -13.30
C ASP A 66 14.97 25.38 -12.54
N LYS A 67 15.07 25.51 -11.21
CA LYS A 67 15.66 24.46 -10.35
C LYS A 67 14.86 23.16 -10.40
N MET A 68 13.53 23.26 -10.46
CA MET A 68 12.63 22.10 -10.60
C MET A 68 12.79 21.42 -11.96
N LYS A 69 12.86 22.17 -13.06
CA LYS A 69 13.13 21.61 -14.41
C LYS A 69 14.48 20.90 -14.47
N TYR A 70 15.52 21.48 -13.85
CA TYR A 70 16.82 20.81 -13.75
C TYR A 70 16.70 19.51 -12.96
N TYR A 71 15.98 19.51 -11.83
CA TYR A 71 15.71 18.30 -11.06
C TYR A 71 14.97 17.23 -11.86
N GLU A 72 13.88 17.59 -12.54
CA GLU A 72 13.08 16.69 -13.38
C GLU A 72 13.94 16.07 -14.49
N SER A 73 14.82 16.85 -15.12
CA SER A 73 15.74 16.33 -16.15
C SER A 73 16.78 15.36 -15.59
N GLN A 74 17.33 15.61 -14.40
CA GLN A 74 18.31 14.70 -13.77
C GLN A 74 17.67 13.43 -13.20
N LYS A 75 16.36 13.45 -12.95
CA LYS A 75 15.58 12.34 -12.34
C LYS A 75 14.50 11.82 -13.28
N GLU A 76 14.67 11.98 -14.60
CA GLU A 76 13.66 11.67 -15.61
C GLU A 76 13.06 10.27 -15.45
N ASP A 77 13.90 9.25 -15.25
CA ASP A 77 13.51 7.86 -15.07
C ASP A 77 12.60 7.68 -13.85
N ILE A 78 12.95 8.32 -12.73
CA ILE A 78 12.21 8.26 -11.47
C ILE A 78 10.87 8.98 -11.65
N ILE A 79 10.89 10.18 -12.22
CA ILE A 79 9.69 10.98 -12.46
C ILE A 79 8.72 10.25 -13.41
N THR A 80 9.23 9.55 -14.41
CA THR A 80 8.43 8.76 -15.34
C THR A 80 7.67 7.66 -14.59
N ASP A 81 8.34 6.89 -13.73
CA ASP A 81 7.69 5.85 -12.92
C ASP A 81 6.69 6.45 -11.92
N CYS A 82 7.06 7.56 -11.30
CA CYS A 82 6.19 8.31 -10.39
C CYS A 82 4.89 8.73 -11.09
N ASN A 83 5.00 9.26 -12.32
CA ASN A 83 3.86 9.69 -13.12
C ASN A 83 2.99 8.52 -13.55
N ALA A 84 3.60 7.38 -13.91
CA ALA A 84 2.87 6.15 -14.24
C ALA A 84 2.01 5.68 -13.04
N ILE A 85 2.61 5.62 -11.85
CA ILE A 85 1.88 5.28 -10.60
C ILE A 85 0.82 6.34 -10.28
N GLY A 86 1.16 7.62 -10.42
CA GLY A 86 0.22 8.72 -10.22
C GLY A 86 -1.01 8.63 -11.12
N LEU A 87 -0.85 8.18 -12.37
CA LEU A 87 -1.94 7.97 -13.30
C LEU A 87 -2.86 6.82 -12.87
N VAL A 88 -2.30 5.69 -12.43
CA VAL A 88 -3.09 4.58 -11.85
C VAL A 88 -3.88 5.07 -10.63
N LEU A 89 -3.24 5.86 -9.77
CA LEU A 89 -3.85 6.39 -8.56
C LEU A 89 -4.84 7.52 -8.80
N SER A 90 -4.76 8.26 -9.92
CA SER A 90 -5.57 9.46 -10.17
C SER A 90 -7.08 9.24 -10.09
N LYS A 91 -7.55 8.02 -10.42
CA LYS A 91 -8.97 7.66 -10.38
C LYS A 91 -9.52 7.80 -8.96
N LYS A 92 -10.66 8.45 -8.81
CA LYS A 92 -11.39 8.48 -7.53
C LYS A 92 -12.03 7.10 -7.31
N TYR A 93 -11.96 6.58 -6.09
CA TYR A 93 -12.73 5.40 -5.73
C TYR A 93 -14.23 5.70 -5.83
N GLU A 94 -14.95 4.82 -6.51
CA GLU A 94 -16.40 4.83 -6.61
C GLU A 94 -16.93 3.56 -5.94
N ASP A 95 -17.93 3.72 -5.08
CA ASP A 95 -18.49 2.60 -4.34
C ASP A 95 -19.11 1.58 -5.31
N ASN A 96 -18.72 0.32 -5.17
CA ASN A 96 -19.24 -0.75 -6.00
C ASN A 96 -20.53 -1.28 -5.35
N PRO A 97 -21.66 -1.33 -6.09
CA PRO A 97 -22.95 -1.77 -5.55
C PRO A 97 -22.97 -3.26 -5.15
N ASN A 98 -22.02 -4.07 -5.63
CA ASN A 98 -21.89 -5.49 -5.27
C ASN A 98 -21.06 -5.73 -4.00
N LEU A 99 -20.49 -4.67 -3.42
CA LEU A 99 -19.71 -4.71 -2.18
C LEU A 99 -20.55 -4.20 -1.02
N THR A 100 -20.30 -4.73 0.17
CA THR A 100 -20.85 -4.18 1.42
C THR A 100 -20.21 -2.82 1.75
N GLU A 101 -20.79 -2.08 2.70
CA GLU A 101 -20.21 -0.83 3.19
C GLU A 101 -18.79 -1.05 3.75
N GLU A 102 -18.59 -2.12 4.52
CA GLU A 102 -17.29 -2.46 5.11
C GLU A 102 -16.25 -2.82 4.02
N GLU A 103 -16.66 -3.55 2.99
CA GLU A 103 -15.80 -3.91 1.86
C GLU A 103 -15.40 -2.66 1.03
N ASN A 104 -16.35 -1.75 0.78
CA ASN A 104 -16.08 -0.49 0.09
C ASN A 104 -15.12 0.40 0.90
N GLU A 105 -15.35 0.56 2.21
CA GLU A 105 -14.45 1.35 3.06
C GLU A 105 -13.04 0.76 3.12
N MET A 106 -12.90 -0.59 3.17
CA MET A 106 -11.58 -1.24 3.10
C MET A 106 -10.81 -0.88 1.81
N LEU A 107 -11.46 -0.98 0.64
CA LEU A 107 -10.80 -0.65 -0.64
C LEU A 107 -10.50 0.84 -0.76
N LYS A 108 -11.38 1.69 -0.26
CA LYS A 108 -11.20 3.15 -0.22
C LYS A 108 -10.05 3.57 0.68
N ASP A 109 -9.93 2.99 1.87
CA ASP A 109 -8.81 3.24 2.78
C ASP A 109 -7.48 2.75 2.20
N ARG A 110 -7.49 1.60 1.51
CA ARG A 110 -6.35 1.10 0.74
C ARG A 110 -5.95 2.13 -0.34
N GLN A 111 -6.89 2.65 -1.13
CA GLN A 111 -6.57 3.67 -2.14
C GLN A 111 -6.04 4.97 -1.52
N LYS A 112 -6.65 5.46 -0.43
CA LYS A 112 -6.17 6.66 0.30
C LYS A 112 -4.73 6.50 0.75
N PHE A 113 -4.35 5.31 1.23
CA PHE A 113 -2.98 5.01 1.63
C PHE A 113 -2.01 5.17 0.46
N PHE A 114 -2.29 4.54 -0.69
CA PHE A 114 -1.40 4.64 -1.87
C PHE A 114 -1.33 6.07 -2.41
N LYS A 115 -2.46 6.80 -2.49
CA LYS A 115 -2.46 8.22 -2.89
C LYS A 115 -1.58 9.06 -1.99
N LYS A 116 -1.71 8.91 -0.67
CA LYS A 116 -0.92 9.69 0.29
C LYS A 116 0.60 9.52 0.08
N HIS A 117 1.05 8.30 -0.23
CA HIS A 117 2.47 7.97 -0.31
C HIS A 117 3.07 8.08 -1.72
N PHE A 118 2.29 7.86 -2.78
CA PHE A 118 2.79 7.78 -4.16
C PHE A 118 2.10 8.67 -5.17
N GLU A 119 1.04 9.40 -4.81
CA GLU A 119 0.54 10.47 -5.67
C GLU A 119 1.58 11.60 -5.64
N ILE A 120 2.51 11.50 -6.58
CA ILE A 120 3.61 12.42 -6.80
C ILE A 120 3.12 13.46 -7.78
N GLY A 121 3.16 14.69 -7.32
CA GLY A 121 2.48 15.78 -7.97
C GLY A 121 3.45 16.79 -8.53
N MET A 122 4.52 16.43 -9.24
CA MET A 122 5.36 17.47 -9.89
C MET A 122 4.50 18.34 -10.81
N SER A 123 3.57 17.73 -11.56
CA SER A 123 2.51 18.43 -12.28
C SER A 123 1.65 19.33 -11.38
N SER A 124 1.30 18.84 -10.18
CA SER A 124 0.55 19.62 -9.18
C SER A 124 1.35 20.77 -8.58
N VAL A 125 2.68 20.60 -8.40
CA VAL A 125 3.60 21.61 -7.85
C VAL A 125 3.76 22.70 -8.88
N ASN A 126 4.08 22.35 -10.12
CA ASN A 126 4.20 23.30 -11.23
C ASN A 126 2.89 24.09 -11.40
N THR A 127 1.74 23.42 -11.34
CA THR A 127 0.42 24.08 -11.39
C THR A 127 0.22 25.07 -10.24
N LYS A 128 0.58 24.70 -9.00
CA LYS A 128 0.47 25.59 -7.82
C LYS A 128 1.41 26.79 -7.92
N LEU A 129 2.66 26.59 -8.34
CA LEU A 129 3.64 27.66 -8.52
C LEU A 129 3.20 28.63 -9.63
N LEU A 130 2.76 28.12 -10.78
CA LEU A 130 2.22 28.93 -11.87
C LEU A 130 0.96 29.70 -11.45
N SER A 131 0.11 29.12 -10.60
CA SER A 131 -1.07 29.82 -10.06
C SER A 131 -0.69 31.00 -9.16
N ILE A 132 0.45 30.93 -8.47
CA ILE A 132 0.97 32.05 -7.66
C ILE A 132 1.58 33.10 -8.58
N LYS A 133 2.38 32.68 -9.58
CA LYS A 133 2.94 33.58 -10.59
C LYS A 133 1.85 34.38 -11.32
N LYS A 134 0.79 33.70 -11.77
CA LYS A 134 -0.35 34.34 -12.43
C LYS A 134 -1.06 35.39 -11.57
N GLN A 135 -1.05 35.23 -10.25
CA GLN A 135 -1.59 36.25 -9.35
C GLN A 135 -0.69 37.48 -9.27
N ALA A 136 0.63 37.32 -9.36
CA ALA A 136 1.57 38.43 -9.48
C ALA A 136 1.44 39.13 -10.85
N GLU A 137 1.35 38.37 -11.95
CA GLU A 137 1.11 38.92 -13.30
C GLU A 137 -0.22 39.70 -13.35
N ASN A 138 -1.24 39.29 -12.58
CA ASN A 138 -2.50 40.06 -12.49
C ASN A 138 -2.30 41.42 -11.80
N ILE A 139 -1.37 41.54 -10.84
CA ILE A 139 -1.02 42.82 -10.24
C ILE A 139 -0.35 43.72 -11.29
N GLU A 140 0.59 43.19 -12.08
CA GLU A 140 1.22 43.89 -13.20
C GLU A 140 0.17 44.41 -14.19
N ASN A 141 -0.70 43.52 -14.69
CA ASN A 141 -1.75 43.88 -15.64
C ASN A 141 -2.70 44.96 -15.09
N ARG A 142 -3.07 44.89 -13.81
CA ARG A 142 -3.90 45.91 -13.16
C ARG A 142 -3.19 47.26 -13.08
N ILE A 143 -1.88 47.28 -12.82
CA ILE A 143 -1.09 48.52 -12.82
C ILE A 143 -1.11 49.14 -14.22
N ASP A 144 -0.93 48.35 -15.27
CA ASP A 144 -0.97 48.82 -16.66
C ASP A 144 -2.35 49.37 -17.06
N GLU A 145 -3.43 48.70 -16.66
CA GLU A 145 -4.80 49.17 -16.85
C GLU A 145 -5.03 50.51 -16.14
N ILE A 146 -4.61 50.64 -14.88
CA ILE A 146 -4.75 51.85 -14.09
C ILE A 146 -3.95 53.01 -14.71
N ASN A 147 -2.74 52.73 -15.20
CA ASN A 147 -1.87 53.72 -15.85
C ASN A 147 -2.49 54.31 -17.12
N CYS A 148 -3.38 53.57 -17.79
CA CYS A 148 -4.10 54.01 -18.98
C CYS A 148 -5.42 54.73 -18.68
N GLY A 149 -5.87 54.78 -17.42
CA GLY A 149 -7.15 55.34 -17.00
C GLY A 149 -7.08 56.80 -16.52
N ASP A 150 -8.25 57.45 -16.41
CA ASP A 150 -8.38 58.86 -16.01
C ASP A 150 -8.16 59.10 -14.49
N ASN A 151 -8.12 58.04 -13.67
CA ASN A 151 -8.06 58.10 -12.20
C ASN A 151 -6.81 57.44 -11.59
N ALA A 152 -5.72 57.34 -12.35
CA ALA A 152 -4.52 56.56 -12.01
C ALA A 152 -4.03 56.73 -10.55
N ILE A 153 -3.90 57.97 -10.06
CA ILE A 153 -3.37 58.24 -8.70
C ILE A 153 -4.24 57.59 -7.60
N LYS A 154 -5.57 57.66 -7.73
CA LYS A 154 -6.49 57.15 -6.73
C LYS A 154 -6.53 55.62 -6.75
N GLU A 155 -6.55 55.04 -7.94
CA GLU A 155 -6.62 53.59 -8.12
C GLU A 155 -5.30 52.91 -7.72
N LEU A 156 -4.14 53.53 -8.00
CA LEU A 156 -2.84 53.06 -7.49
C LEU A 156 -2.78 53.08 -5.96
N ALA A 157 -3.30 54.12 -5.32
CA ALA A 157 -3.35 54.19 -3.86
C ALA A 157 -4.28 53.12 -3.25
N MET A 158 -5.37 52.76 -3.94
CA MET A 158 -6.23 51.65 -3.53
C MET A 158 -5.48 50.32 -3.64
N LEU A 159 -4.84 50.08 -4.78
CA LEU A 159 -4.05 48.87 -5.05
C LEU A 159 -2.90 48.71 -4.04
N GLU A 160 -2.19 49.79 -3.72
CA GLU A 160 -1.09 49.80 -2.74
C GLU A 160 -1.53 49.33 -1.35
N ASN A 161 -2.76 49.65 -0.95
CA ASN A 161 -3.34 49.31 0.36
C ASN A 161 -4.03 47.92 0.41
N GLU A 162 -4.08 47.18 -0.70
CA GLU A 162 -4.67 45.83 -0.69
C GLU A 162 -3.87 44.87 0.19
N GLU A 163 -4.59 44.08 0.99
CA GLU A 163 -3.99 43.04 1.82
C GLU A 163 -3.31 41.99 0.95
N ARG A 164 -2.08 41.65 1.32
CA ARG A 164 -1.26 40.65 0.64
C ARG A 164 -0.38 39.92 1.64
N ALA A 165 -0.07 38.68 1.33
CA ALA A 165 0.94 37.92 2.05
C ALA A 165 2.30 38.64 1.95
N SER A 166 3.16 38.48 2.95
CA SER A 166 4.53 38.97 2.83
C SER A 166 5.31 38.12 1.83
N PHE A 167 6.29 38.73 1.16
CA PHE A 167 7.15 38.02 0.23
C PHE A 167 7.87 36.83 0.89
N SER A 168 8.35 36.99 2.12
CA SER A 168 8.95 35.90 2.91
C SER A 168 8.00 34.73 3.12
N PHE A 169 6.71 35.00 3.36
CA PHE A 169 5.72 33.94 3.54
C PHE A 169 5.41 33.23 2.22
N ILE A 170 5.34 33.95 1.10
CA ILE A 170 5.24 33.34 -0.23
C ILE A 170 6.45 32.44 -0.50
N ALA A 171 7.65 32.91 -0.20
CA ALA A 171 8.89 32.14 -0.35
C ALA A 171 8.89 30.87 0.52
N GLU A 172 8.51 30.97 1.79
CA GLU A 172 8.39 29.83 2.70
C GLU A 172 7.33 28.83 2.23
N ASN A 173 6.14 29.29 1.86
CA ASN A 173 5.04 28.44 1.43
C ASN A 173 5.38 27.67 0.14
N THR A 174 5.93 28.37 -0.86
CA THR A 174 6.34 27.74 -2.13
C THR A 174 7.49 26.77 -1.94
N ALA A 175 8.45 27.08 -1.06
CA ALA A 175 9.50 26.15 -0.67
C ALA A 175 8.93 24.90 0.02
N ASN A 176 7.96 25.05 0.92
CA ASN A 176 7.32 23.92 1.59
C ASN A 176 6.56 23.02 0.60
N ILE A 177 5.89 23.60 -0.40
CA ILE A 177 5.24 22.83 -1.49
C ILE A 177 6.28 21.95 -2.21
N ILE A 178 7.43 22.52 -2.58
CA ILE A 178 8.51 21.79 -3.27
C ILE A 178 9.11 20.72 -2.35
N LYS A 179 9.44 21.05 -1.10
CA LYS A 179 10.00 20.09 -0.13
C LYS A 179 9.11 18.87 0.05
N ASN A 180 7.81 19.08 0.18
CA ASN A 180 6.86 17.97 0.32
C ASN A 180 6.83 17.06 -0.91
N ALA A 181 6.97 17.61 -2.12
CA ALA A 181 7.06 16.81 -3.33
C ALA A 181 8.38 16.04 -3.42
N LEU A 182 9.51 16.71 -3.14
CA LEU A 182 10.83 16.09 -3.13
C LEU A 182 10.93 14.97 -2.10
N MET A 183 10.39 15.14 -0.89
CA MET A 183 10.33 14.07 0.13
C MET A 183 9.62 12.82 -0.40
N LYS A 184 8.52 12.98 -1.13
CA LYS A 184 7.79 11.85 -1.72
C LYS A 184 8.58 11.17 -2.84
N ILE A 185 9.22 11.95 -3.70
CA ILE A 185 10.03 11.42 -4.80
C ILE A 185 11.26 10.69 -4.26
N GLU A 186 11.96 11.25 -3.27
CA GLU A 186 13.09 10.61 -2.61
C GLU A 186 12.68 9.35 -1.85
N TYR A 187 11.51 9.38 -1.20
CA TYR A 187 10.96 8.19 -0.56
C TYR A 187 10.62 7.09 -1.58
N PHE A 188 10.02 7.47 -2.70
CA PHE A 188 9.75 6.56 -3.81
C PHE A 188 11.04 6.00 -4.40
N GLU A 189 12.03 6.85 -4.69
CA GLU A 189 13.33 6.44 -5.24
C GLU A 189 14.02 5.42 -4.33
N LYS A 190 14.01 5.63 -3.00
CA LYS A 190 14.56 4.68 -2.02
C LYS A 190 13.85 3.33 -2.02
N ASN A 191 12.59 3.27 -2.41
CA ASN A 191 11.75 2.07 -2.36
C ASN A 191 11.24 1.66 -3.76
N ARG A 192 11.88 2.11 -4.83
CA ARG A 192 11.32 2.15 -6.20
C ARG A 192 10.75 0.80 -6.62
N GLU A 193 11.54 -0.25 -6.51
CA GLU A 193 11.15 -1.61 -6.93
C GLU A 193 9.93 -2.11 -6.16
N PHE A 194 9.93 -1.98 -4.84
CA PHE A 194 8.82 -2.42 -4.00
C PHE A 194 7.58 -1.52 -4.18
N ALA A 195 7.75 -0.22 -4.38
CA ALA A 195 6.66 0.71 -4.59
C ALA A 195 5.90 0.41 -5.89
N VAL A 196 6.63 0.15 -6.99
CA VAL A 196 6.04 -0.27 -8.26
C VAL A 196 5.28 -1.59 -8.10
N LEU A 197 5.89 -2.58 -7.44
CA LEU A 197 5.24 -3.86 -7.14
C LEU A 197 3.98 -3.66 -6.28
N ALA A 198 4.05 -2.87 -5.22
CA ALA A 198 2.95 -2.66 -4.29
C ALA A 198 1.73 -2.02 -4.98
N VAL A 199 1.94 -1.05 -5.87
CA VAL A 199 0.87 -0.43 -6.66
C VAL A 199 0.27 -1.44 -7.64
N LYS A 200 1.11 -2.22 -8.32
CA LYS A 200 0.64 -3.30 -9.22
C LYS A 200 -0.21 -4.32 -8.48
N VAL A 201 0.29 -4.85 -7.36
CA VAL A 201 -0.43 -5.82 -6.52
C VAL A 201 -1.74 -5.23 -6.00
N TRP A 202 -1.75 -3.96 -5.60
CA TRP A 202 -2.97 -3.29 -5.17
C TRP A 202 -4.02 -3.20 -6.29
N ASP A 203 -3.63 -2.80 -7.50
CA ASP A 203 -4.53 -2.68 -8.65
C ASP A 203 -5.11 -4.04 -9.02
N GLU A 204 -4.24 -5.06 -9.15
CA GLU A 204 -4.63 -6.44 -9.45
C GLU A 204 -5.59 -7.00 -8.40
N TRP A 205 -5.29 -6.86 -7.11
CA TRP A 205 -6.14 -7.36 -6.03
C TRP A 205 -7.47 -6.62 -5.93
N THR A 206 -7.48 -5.33 -6.22
CA THR A 206 -8.73 -4.54 -6.20
C THR A 206 -9.68 -5.00 -7.29
N GLU A 207 -9.18 -5.22 -8.51
CA GLU A 207 -10.00 -5.72 -9.61
C GLU A 207 -10.38 -7.19 -9.42
N ASP A 208 -9.45 -8.03 -8.98
CA ASP A 208 -9.71 -9.43 -8.63
C ASP A 208 -10.83 -9.58 -7.60
N TYR A 209 -10.84 -8.76 -6.54
CA TYR A 209 -11.90 -8.82 -5.54
C TYR A 209 -13.26 -8.38 -6.10
N LYS A 210 -13.31 -7.41 -7.02
CA LYS A 210 -14.55 -7.04 -7.72
C LYS A 210 -15.05 -8.16 -8.63
N VAL A 211 -14.14 -8.84 -9.34
CA VAL A 211 -14.44 -10.02 -10.17
C VAL A 211 -14.96 -11.16 -9.31
N PHE A 212 -14.35 -11.39 -8.14
CA PHE A 212 -14.82 -12.38 -7.17
C PHE A 212 -16.29 -12.15 -6.78
N LYS A 213 -16.64 -10.90 -6.47
CA LYS A 213 -17.99 -10.53 -6.01
C LYS A 213 -19.07 -10.57 -7.10
N THR A 214 -18.66 -10.72 -8.36
CA THR A 214 -19.53 -10.71 -9.53
C THR A 214 -19.40 -12.02 -10.31
N ALA A 215 -18.36 -12.16 -11.14
CA ALA A 215 -18.16 -13.29 -12.02
C ALA A 215 -18.01 -14.62 -11.27
N LYS A 216 -17.20 -14.68 -10.20
CA LYS A 216 -17.00 -15.94 -9.44
C LYS A 216 -18.25 -16.36 -8.67
N LYS A 217 -19.01 -15.40 -8.15
CA LYS A 217 -20.33 -15.68 -7.55
C LYS A 217 -21.28 -16.29 -8.58
N GLU A 218 -21.36 -15.72 -9.79
CA GLU A 218 -22.24 -16.22 -10.85
C GLU A 218 -21.76 -17.58 -11.38
N GLU A 219 -20.45 -17.80 -11.48
CA GLU A 219 -19.84 -19.09 -11.82
C GLU A 219 -20.29 -20.18 -10.82
N LEU A 220 -20.14 -19.93 -9.52
CA LEU A 220 -20.59 -20.87 -8.48
C LEU A 220 -22.09 -21.15 -8.57
N LYS A 221 -22.90 -20.10 -8.76
CA LYS A 221 -24.35 -20.24 -8.92
C LYS A 221 -24.70 -21.16 -10.10
N ASN A 222 -24.14 -20.89 -11.28
CA ASN A 222 -24.41 -21.70 -12.48
C ASN A 222 -24.00 -23.16 -12.28
N LEU A 223 -22.81 -23.40 -11.72
CA LEU A 223 -22.31 -24.75 -11.43
C LEU A 223 -23.20 -25.53 -10.45
N CYS A 224 -23.88 -24.84 -9.55
CA CYS A 224 -24.78 -25.42 -8.57
C CYS A 224 -26.18 -25.66 -9.15
N GLU A 225 -26.74 -24.66 -9.85
CA GLU A 225 -28.08 -24.74 -10.44
C GLU A 225 -28.16 -25.78 -11.58
N GLU A 226 -27.10 -25.94 -12.38
CA GLU A 226 -27.00 -26.99 -13.41
C GLU A 226 -27.12 -28.40 -12.83
N ASP A 227 -26.60 -28.62 -11.63
CA ASP A 227 -26.63 -29.90 -10.91
C ASP A 227 -27.80 -30.01 -9.91
N GLY A 228 -28.75 -29.06 -9.94
CA GLY A 228 -29.95 -29.07 -9.11
C GLY A 228 -29.71 -28.78 -7.62
N ILE A 229 -28.61 -28.12 -7.28
CA ILE A 229 -28.31 -27.70 -5.90
C ILE A 229 -29.13 -26.45 -5.55
N GLU A 230 -29.79 -26.48 -4.40
CA GLU A 230 -30.73 -25.45 -3.96
C GLU A 230 -30.03 -24.12 -3.65
N GLN A 231 -30.75 -23.02 -3.87
CA GLN A 231 -30.22 -21.66 -3.71
C GLN A 231 -29.68 -21.40 -2.30
N ASP A 232 -30.41 -21.84 -1.28
CA ASP A 232 -30.03 -21.63 0.11
C ASP A 232 -28.76 -22.39 0.53
N ILE A 233 -28.34 -23.39 -0.25
CA ILE A 233 -27.12 -24.15 -0.03
C ILE A 233 -25.94 -23.43 -0.65
N TRP A 234 -25.98 -23.12 -1.96
CA TRP A 234 -24.85 -22.48 -2.62
C TRP A 234 -24.63 -21.04 -2.12
N GLU A 235 -25.68 -20.34 -1.68
CA GLU A 235 -25.55 -19.03 -1.04
C GLU A 235 -24.80 -19.11 0.30
N LYS A 236 -24.98 -20.18 1.08
CA LYS A 236 -24.19 -20.41 2.31
C LYS A 236 -22.73 -20.68 1.97
N TRP A 237 -22.46 -21.47 0.92
CA TRP A 237 -21.09 -21.71 0.48
C TRP A 237 -20.41 -20.42 0.03
N TYR A 238 -21.10 -19.59 -0.75
CA TYR A 238 -20.61 -18.29 -1.16
C TYR A 238 -20.38 -17.36 0.04
N SER A 239 -21.25 -17.41 1.06
CA SER A 239 -21.08 -16.64 2.29
C SER A 239 -19.80 -17.03 3.03
N ASP A 240 -19.56 -18.33 3.23
CA ASP A 240 -18.34 -18.85 3.86
C ASP A 240 -17.09 -18.47 3.03
N TRP A 241 -17.19 -18.59 1.70
CA TRP A 241 -16.13 -18.21 0.77
C TRP A 241 -15.82 -16.71 0.84
N ASN A 242 -16.85 -15.85 0.79
CA ASN A 242 -16.71 -14.41 0.88
C ASN A 242 -16.07 -13.96 2.18
N LYS A 243 -16.43 -14.59 3.30
CA LYS A 243 -15.84 -14.30 4.61
C LYS A 243 -14.34 -14.66 4.64
N THR A 244 -13.98 -15.80 4.07
CA THR A 244 -12.58 -16.23 3.95
C THR A 244 -11.80 -15.26 3.05
N ARG A 245 -12.34 -14.93 1.87
CA ARG A 245 -11.71 -13.99 0.94
C ARG A 245 -11.56 -12.60 1.53
N PHE A 246 -12.57 -12.09 2.21
CA PHE A 246 -12.50 -10.79 2.87
C PHE A 246 -11.43 -10.75 3.98
N THR A 247 -11.26 -11.84 4.73
CA THR A 247 -10.21 -11.96 5.75
C THR A 247 -8.80 -11.89 5.13
N ILE A 248 -8.62 -12.55 4.00
CA ILE A 248 -7.38 -12.51 3.20
C ILE A 248 -7.14 -11.08 2.69
N GLU A 249 -8.15 -10.42 2.12
CA GLU A 249 -8.05 -9.04 1.61
C GLU A 249 -7.60 -8.03 2.67
N LYS A 250 -8.11 -8.14 3.90
CA LYS A 250 -7.73 -7.25 5.01
C LYS A 250 -6.24 -7.32 5.35
N GLN A 251 -5.56 -8.41 5.02
CA GLN A 251 -4.16 -8.62 5.34
C GLN A 251 -3.18 -8.08 4.29
N LEU A 252 -3.66 -7.67 3.11
CA LEU A 252 -2.81 -7.13 2.05
C LEU A 252 -2.13 -5.82 2.43
N LEU A 253 -2.91 -4.83 2.88
CA LEU A 253 -2.39 -3.49 3.19
C LEU A 253 -1.37 -3.50 4.35
N PRO A 254 -1.57 -4.23 5.46
CA PRO A 254 -0.55 -4.37 6.51
C PRO A 254 0.81 -4.88 6.01
N LEU A 255 0.84 -5.88 5.12
CA LEU A 255 2.09 -6.36 4.52
C LEU A 255 2.77 -5.27 3.69
N ILE A 256 2.02 -4.62 2.80
CA ILE A 256 2.56 -3.57 1.94
C ILE A 256 3.12 -2.41 2.78
N GLN A 257 2.40 -1.99 3.82
CA GLN A 257 2.88 -0.98 4.77
C GLN A 257 4.18 -1.40 5.45
N ARG A 258 4.32 -2.68 5.80
CA ARG A 258 5.56 -3.21 6.39
C ARG A 258 6.71 -3.20 5.39
N GLY A 259 6.47 -3.64 4.15
CA GLY A 259 7.49 -3.66 3.09
C GLY A 259 7.98 -2.27 2.70
N LEU A 260 7.08 -1.29 2.67
CA LEU A 260 7.41 0.11 2.38
C LEU A 260 8.24 0.82 3.46
N LYS A 261 8.33 0.26 4.67
CA LYS A 261 9.27 0.76 5.68
C LYS A 261 10.72 0.35 5.40
N GLY A 262 10.96 -0.58 4.48
CA GLY A 262 12.30 -1.05 4.11
C GLY A 262 13.00 -1.85 5.21
N GLU A 263 12.27 -2.30 6.23
CA GLU A 263 12.85 -2.88 7.46
C GLU A 263 13.07 -4.40 7.39
N ILE A 264 12.52 -5.10 6.40
CA ILE A 264 12.51 -6.57 6.34
C ILE A 264 13.13 -7.05 5.02
N VAL A 265 14.38 -7.50 5.08
CA VAL A 265 15.14 -8.00 3.93
C VAL A 265 15.85 -9.30 4.30
N LEU A 266 15.81 -10.30 3.41
CA LEU A 266 16.68 -11.47 3.48
C LEU A 266 17.97 -11.19 2.71
N ASN A 267 19.10 -11.49 3.33
CA ASN A 267 20.37 -11.61 2.63
C ASN A 267 20.48 -13.05 2.11
N LYS A 268 20.21 -13.27 0.82
CA LYS A 268 20.47 -14.56 0.16
C LYS A 268 21.84 -14.52 -0.51
N VAL A 269 22.66 -15.55 -0.34
CA VAL A 269 23.92 -15.70 -1.07
C VAL A 269 23.64 -16.40 -2.39
N SER A 270 23.90 -15.74 -3.51
CA SER A 270 23.79 -16.33 -4.84
C SER A 270 25.04 -17.14 -5.21
N ALA A 271 24.92 -18.04 -6.20
CA ALA A 271 26.01 -18.90 -6.67
C ALA A 271 27.25 -18.14 -7.21
N SER A 272 27.14 -16.82 -7.45
CA SER A 272 28.23 -15.94 -7.90
C SER A 272 28.97 -15.20 -6.78
N ASN A 273 28.72 -15.53 -5.50
CA ASN A 273 29.22 -14.80 -4.32
C ASN A 273 28.62 -13.38 -4.11
N ASP A 274 27.62 -12.97 -4.89
CA ASP A 274 26.88 -11.73 -4.63
C ASP A 274 25.72 -11.99 -3.67
N VAL A 275 25.61 -11.17 -2.63
CA VAL A 275 24.48 -11.17 -1.71
C VAL A 275 23.32 -10.45 -2.37
N THR A 276 22.29 -11.19 -2.79
CA THR A 276 21.04 -10.61 -3.27
C THR A 276 20.15 -10.31 -2.07
N GLN A 277 19.81 -9.03 -1.89
CA GLN A 277 18.83 -8.57 -0.93
C GLN A 277 17.43 -8.77 -1.51
N GLU A 278 16.66 -9.69 -0.94
CA GLU A 278 15.29 -9.95 -1.36
C GLU A 278 14.31 -9.47 -0.30
N ASN A 279 13.30 -8.70 -0.72
CA ASN A 279 12.25 -8.24 0.18
C ASN A 279 11.31 -9.40 0.48
N ILE A 280 11.31 -9.85 1.74
CA ILE A 280 10.51 -10.99 2.23
C ILE A 280 9.02 -10.76 2.01
N ILE A 281 8.60 -9.49 2.05
CA ILE A 281 7.20 -9.14 1.82
C ILE A 281 6.77 -9.55 0.42
N ASN A 282 7.66 -9.55 -0.59
CA ASN A 282 7.34 -10.05 -1.92
C ASN A 282 6.97 -11.53 -1.90
N GLU A 283 7.79 -12.35 -1.22
CA GLU A 283 7.51 -13.78 -1.08
C GLU A 283 6.19 -14.03 -0.34
N LEU A 284 5.89 -13.22 0.69
CA LEU A 284 4.64 -13.31 1.42
C LEU A 284 3.43 -12.85 0.60
N LEU A 285 3.57 -11.85 -0.27
CA LEU A 285 2.53 -11.39 -1.20
C LEU A 285 2.19 -12.46 -2.25
N GLU A 286 3.21 -13.15 -2.79
CA GLU A 286 2.98 -14.28 -3.69
C GLU A 286 2.36 -15.47 -2.94
N LEU A 287 2.82 -15.76 -1.72
CA LEU A 287 2.27 -16.86 -0.93
C LEU A 287 0.81 -16.65 -0.54
N ILE A 288 0.42 -15.43 -0.15
CA ILE A 288 -0.99 -15.14 0.15
C ILE A 288 -1.85 -15.15 -1.11
N LYS A 289 -1.29 -14.78 -2.27
CA LYS A 289 -1.97 -14.93 -3.57
C LYS A 289 -2.19 -16.40 -3.91
N GLU A 290 -1.19 -17.27 -3.76
CA GLU A 290 -1.33 -18.72 -3.98
C GLU A 290 -2.40 -19.32 -3.04
N TYR A 291 -2.41 -18.91 -1.77
CA TYR A 291 -3.42 -19.35 -0.80
C TYR A 291 -4.83 -18.93 -1.21
N LYS A 292 -4.99 -17.68 -1.62
CA LYS A 292 -6.24 -17.11 -2.12
C LYS A 292 -6.79 -17.89 -3.32
N GLU A 293 -5.94 -18.18 -4.30
CA GLU A 293 -6.29 -18.96 -5.50
C GLU A 293 -6.72 -20.37 -5.13
N LYS A 294 -6.01 -21.06 -4.24
CA LYS A 294 -6.41 -22.40 -3.76
C LYS A 294 -7.76 -22.43 -3.04
N VAL A 295 -8.08 -21.37 -2.29
CA VAL A 295 -9.40 -21.23 -1.66
C VAL A 295 -10.47 -21.06 -2.75
N ASP A 296 -10.21 -20.23 -3.76
CA ASP A 296 -11.13 -20.03 -4.88
C ASP A 296 -11.37 -21.34 -5.65
N ASP A 297 -10.31 -22.08 -5.95
CA ASP A 297 -10.35 -23.39 -6.62
C ASP A 297 -11.16 -24.42 -5.78
N PHE A 298 -10.98 -24.46 -4.46
CA PHE A 298 -11.75 -25.36 -3.60
C PHE A 298 -13.27 -25.13 -3.75
N TYR A 299 -13.73 -23.88 -3.75
CA TYR A 299 -15.16 -23.58 -3.85
C TYR A 299 -15.74 -23.86 -5.23
N ILE A 300 -14.96 -23.68 -6.29
CA ILE A 300 -15.41 -23.89 -7.67
C ILE A 300 -15.30 -25.36 -8.09
N ASP A 301 -14.19 -26.04 -7.76
CA ASP A 301 -13.86 -27.36 -8.30
C ASP A 301 -14.20 -28.51 -7.33
N GLU A 302 -13.97 -28.33 -6.03
CA GLU A 302 -14.00 -29.44 -5.06
C GLU A 302 -15.29 -29.48 -4.22
N ARG A 303 -15.80 -28.30 -3.81
CA ARG A 303 -16.91 -28.15 -2.86
C ARG A 303 -18.16 -28.92 -3.29
N LYS A 304 -18.48 -28.85 -4.58
CA LYS A 304 -19.63 -29.53 -5.18
C LYS A 304 -19.52 -31.06 -5.07
N GLY A 305 -18.34 -31.62 -5.34
CA GLY A 305 -18.11 -33.06 -5.25
C GLY A 305 -18.27 -33.59 -3.82
N ILE A 306 -17.86 -32.79 -2.82
CA ILE A 306 -18.07 -33.11 -1.40
C ILE A 306 -19.56 -33.15 -1.08
N TYR A 307 -20.35 -32.16 -1.54
CA TYR A 307 -21.79 -32.14 -1.32
C TYR A 307 -22.50 -33.35 -1.93
N GLN A 308 -22.22 -33.65 -3.21
CA GLN A 308 -22.83 -34.78 -3.92
C GLN A 308 -22.55 -36.13 -3.26
N LYS A 309 -21.39 -36.27 -2.61
CA LYS A 309 -21.01 -37.49 -1.85
C LYS A 309 -21.91 -37.74 -0.64
N PHE A 310 -22.41 -36.69 0.03
CA PHE A 310 -23.10 -36.80 1.32
C PHE A 310 -24.58 -36.41 1.30
N ALA A 311 -25.08 -35.72 0.27
CA ALA A 311 -26.44 -35.16 0.20
C ALA A 311 -27.59 -36.16 0.49
N PHE A 312 -27.39 -37.47 0.23
CA PHE A 312 -28.40 -38.52 0.44
C PHE A 312 -28.07 -39.47 1.59
N GLN A 313 -27.08 -39.16 2.42
CA GLN A 313 -26.67 -39.99 3.55
C GLN A 313 -27.34 -39.54 4.86
N VAL A 314 -27.57 -40.47 5.79
CA VAL A 314 -28.05 -40.13 7.14
C VAL A 314 -26.97 -39.33 7.87
N GLY A 315 -27.33 -38.14 8.36
CA GLY A 315 -26.35 -37.18 8.90
C GLY A 315 -25.44 -36.54 7.83
N GLY A 316 -25.85 -36.61 6.55
CA GLY A 316 -25.11 -36.12 5.39
C GLY A 316 -24.64 -34.68 5.53
N ASP A 317 -25.51 -33.76 5.95
CA ASP A 317 -25.18 -32.33 6.16
C ASP A 317 -23.98 -32.13 7.08
N LEU A 318 -23.86 -32.93 8.14
CA LEU A 318 -22.74 -32.86 9.08
C LEU A 318 -21.46 -33.48 8.51
N GLN A 319 -21.59 -34.60 7.81
CA GLN A 319 -20.43 -35.23 7.16
C GLN A 319 -19.87 -34.35 6.05
N GLU A 320 -20.74 -33.67 5.31
CA GLU A 320 -20.44 -32.70 4.28
C GLU A 320 -19.68 -31.51 4.86
N LYS A 321 -20.20 -30.89 5.93
CA LYS A 321 -19.54 -29.76 6.59
C LYS A 321 -18.18 -30.21 7.11
N PHE A 322 -18.08 -31.36 7.77
CA PHE A 322 -16.79 -31.84 8.29
C PHE A 322 -15.76 -32.15 7.21
N GLU A 323 -16.14 -32.76 6.08
CA GLU A 323 -15.21 -33.00 4.99
C GLU A 323 -14.73 -31.67 4.39
N SER A 324 -15.65 -30.73 4.17
CA SER A 324 -15.34 -29.42 3.57
C SER A 324 -14.38 -28.60 4.43
N GLU A 325 -14.65 -28.54 5.73
CA GLU A 325 -13.80 -27.89 6.73
C GLU A 325 -12.43 -28.58 6.82
N SER A 326 -12.39 -29.91 6.67
CA SER A 326 -11.13 -30.66 6.66
C SER A 326 -10.29 -30.36 5.43
N GLU A 327 -10.86 -30.24 4.23
CA GLU A 327 -10.10 -29.91 3.01
C GLU A 327 -9.62 -28.45 3.04
N LEU A 328 -10.47 -27.50 3.44
CA LEU A 328 -10.06 -26.11 3.67
C LEU A 328 -8.92 -26.01 4.69
N TYR A 329 -9.01 -26.78 5.79
CA TYR A 329 -7.94 -26.82 6.79
C TYR A 329 -6.61 -27.33 6.23
N LYS A 330 -6.61 -28.29 5.30
CA LYS A 330 -5.36 -28.73 4.63
C LYS A 330 -4.76 -27.61 3.79
N ILE A 331 -5.59 -26.85 3.07
CA ILE A 331 -5.14 -25.70 2.28
C ILE A 331 -4.51 -24.65 3.22
N THR A 332 -5.17 -24.30 4.31
CA THR A 332 -4.65 -23.37 5.32
C THR A 332 -3.38 -23.88 5.99
N SER A 333 -3.29 -25.17 6.31
CA SER A 333 -2.11 -25.78 6.94
C SER A 333 -0.90 -25.75 6.00
N ALA A 334 -1.08 -26.09 4.72
CA ALA A 334 -0.02 -26.00 3.72
C ALA A 334 0.49 -24.55 3.54
N PHE A 335 -0.42 -23.57 3.57
CA PHE A 335 -0.06 -22.15 3.59
C PHE A 335 0.77 -21.79 4.84
N GLN A 336 0.32 -22.22 6.03
CA GLN A 336 1.02 -21.99 7.30
C GLN A 336 2.44 -22.56 7.30
N GLU A 337 2.62 -23.78 6.81
CA GLU A 337 3.95 -24.40 6.74
C GLU A 337 4.92 -23.62 5.85
N LYS A 338 4.46 -23.19 4.67
CA LYS A 338 5.28 -22.37 3.76
C LYS A 338 5.61 -21.01 4.39
N MET A 339 4.61 -20.37 4.97
CA MET A 339 4.73 -19.06 5.59
C MET A 339 5.67 -19.08 6.79
N GLN A 340 5.62 -20.13 7.62
CA GLN A 340 6.56 -20.35 8.71
C GLN A 340 8.00 -20.38 8.23
N LYS A 341 8.29 -21.14 7.16
CA LYS A 341 9.65 -21.24 6.62
C LYS A 341 10.19 -19.87 6.22
N ILE A 342 9.34 -19.03 5.63
CA ILE A 342 9.69 -17.65 5.27
C ILE A 342 9.93 -16.82 6.54
N ILE A 343 8.99 -16.80 7.48
CA ILE A 343 9.10 -15.97 8.69
C ILE A 343 10.33 -16.37 9.53
N PHE A 344 10.59 -17.65 9.73
CA PHE A 344 11.72 -18.11 10.55
C PHE A 344 13.09 -17.99 9.87
N SER A 345 13.13 -17.65 8.57
CA SER A 345 14.38 -17.26 7.91
C SER A 345 14.86 -15.85 8.29
N ILE A 346 14.03 -15.08 9.01
CA ILE A 346 14.31 -13.70 9.42
C ILE A 346 15.13 -13.67 10.70
N ASP A 347 16.25 -12.98 10.69
CA ASP A 347 17.10 -12.83 11.87
C ASP A 347 16.42 -12.02 12.98
N LYS A 348 15.86 -10.85 12.60
CA LYS A 348 15.28 -9.88 13.51
C LYS A 348 14.01 -10.40 14.18
N VAL A 349 14.02 -10.48 15.51
CA VAL A 349 12.94 -11.05 16.30
C VAL A 349 11.66 -10.22 16.17
N GLU A 350 11.76 -8.89 16.24
CA GLU A 350 10.60 -8.01 16.15
C GLU A 350 9.82 -8.18 14.84
N ASP A 351 10.55 -8.43 13.75
CA ASP A 351 9.96 -8.64 12.42
C ASP A 351 9.27 -10.00 12.33
N ARG A 352 9.84 -11.02 12.98
CA ARG A 352 9.19 -12.33 13.15
C ARG A 352 7.92 -12.23 13.98
N LEU A 353 7.96 -11.55 15.12
CA LEU A 353 6.80 -11.35 15.99
C LEU A 353 5.65 -10.69 15.22
N TYR A 354 5.95 -9.60 14.51
CA TYR A 354 4.96 -8.90 13.70
C TYR A 354 4.34 -9.80 12.63
N LEU A 355 5.17 -10.55 11.89
CA LEU A 355 4.67 -11.42 10.82
C LEU A 355 3.90 -12.63 11.37
N LEU A 356 4.23 -13.14 12.55
CA LEU A 356 3.45 -14.18 13.22
C LEU A 356 2.09 -13.65 13.70
N GLU A 357 2.03 -12.43 14.24
CA GLU A 357 0.75 -11.79 14.57
C GLU A 357 -0.12 -11.53 13.34
N TRP A 358 0.50 -11.07 12.26
CA TRP A 358 -0.15 -10.91 10.97
C TRP A 358 -0.68 -12.25 10.44
N ALA A 359 0.16 -13.29 10.45
CA ALA A 359 -0.18 -14.64 10.02
C ALA A 359 -1.35 -15.23 10.80
N ASN A 360 -1.39 -15.01 12.11
CA ASN A 360 -2.44 -15.50 13.00
C ASN A 360 -3.83 -14.97 12.61
N LYS A 361 -3.92 -13.77 12.02
CA LYS A 361 -5.19 -13.20 11.55
C LYS A 361 -5.76 -13.91 10.33
N ILE A 362 -4.91 -14.52 9.50
CA ILE A 362 -5.29 -15.37 8.34
C ILE A 362 -5.52 -16.81 8.79
N SER A 363 -4.67 -17.25 9.72
CA SER A 363 -4.56 -18.62 10.23
C SER A 363 -5.63 -19.00 11.25
N TYR A 364 -6.55 -18.09 11.57
CA TYR A 364 -7.61 -18.38 12.52
C TYR A 364 -8.67 -19.28 11.85
N ILE A 365 -8.52 -20.58 12.14
CA ILE A 365 -9.28 -21.71 11.58
C ILE A 365 -10.78 -21.57 11.87
N GLN A 366 -11.57 -22.08 10.93
CA GLN A 366 -13.01 -22.37 10.98
C GLN A 366 -13.43 -23.36 12.11
N ILE A 367 -12.61 -23.57 13.14
CA ILE A 367 -13.01 -24.25 14.39
C ILE A 367 -14.25 -23.56 14.95
N ASP A 368 -14.36 -22.23 14.78
CA ASP A 368 -15.55 -21.48 15.19
C ASP A 368 -16.79 -21.81 14.35
N GLU A 369 -16.64 -22.14 13.07
CA GLU A 369 -17.76 -22.53 12.20
C GLU A 369 -18.19 -23.96 12.50
N VAL A 370 -17.23 -24.87 12.73
CA VAL A 370 -17.49 -26.22 13.23
C VAL A 370 -18.19 -26.18 14.59
N LEU A 371 -17.67 -25.40 15.55
CA LEU A 371 -18.26 -25.25 16.89
C LEU A 371 -19.64 -24.58 16.85
N ALA A 372 -19.83 -23.55 16.02
CA ALA A 372 -21.12 -22.89 15.85
C ALA A 372 -22.16 -23.84 15.23
N PHE A 373 -21.76 -24.62 14.21
CA PHE A 373 -22.64 -25.57 13.54
C PHE A 373 -23.07 -26.73 14.45
N ILE A 374 -22.16 -27.24 15.29
CA ILE A 374 -22.49 -28.27 16.30
C ILE A 374 -23.48 -27.73 17.33
N LYS A 375 -23.30 -26.48 17.76
CA LYS A 375 -24.16 -25.81 18.75
C LYS A 375 -25.56 -25.54 18.20
N ASP A 376 -25.66 -25.14 16.93
CA ASP A 376 -26.93 -24.84 16.25
C ASP A 376 -27.80 -26.08 16.03
N LYS A 377 -27.18 -27.24 15.77
CA LYS A 377 -27.89 -28.51 15.53
C LYS A 377 -28.28 -29.27 16.80
N GLU A 378 -28.12 -28.68 18.00
CA GLU A 378 -28.41 -29.29 19.31
C GLU A 378 -27.89 -30.75 19.43
N LEU A 379 -26.67 -31.00 18.93
CA LEU A 379 -26.08 -32.33 18.88
C LEU A 379 -25.55 -32.74 20.26
N VAL A 380 -26.45 -32.92 21.23
CA VAL A 380 -26.18 -33.43 22.59
C VAL A 380 -25.52 -34.82 22.56
N LYS A 381 -25.54 -35.52 21.42
CA LYS A 381 -24.93 -36.85 21.22
C LYS A 381 -23.49 -36.85 20.68
N ILE A 382 -23.00 -35.76 20.09
CA ILE A 382 -21.56 -35.65 19.81
C ILE A 382 -20.93 -35.34 21.17
N GLY A 383 -20.16 -36.29 21.71
CA GLY A 383 -19.73 -36.25 23.10
C GLY A 383 -19.20 -34.87 23.49
N GLU A 384 -19.77 -34.28 24.55
CA GLU A 384 -19.36 -32.98 25.11
C GLU A 384 -17.83 -32.88 25.31
N ASP A 385 -17.19 -34.04 25.53
CA ASP A 385 -15.74 -34.23 25.60
C ASP A 385 -14.99 -33.85 24.30
N ILE A 386 -15.53 -34.17 23.12
CA ILE A 386 -14.95 -33.81 21.82
C ILE A 386 -15.09 -32.31 21.57
N ILE A 387 -16.25 -31.72 21.89
CA ILE A 387 -16.47 -30.27 21.80
C ILE A 387 -15.52 -29.52 22.76
N LYS A 388 -15.33 -30.05 23.97
CA LYS A 388 -14.37 -29.52 24.93
C LYS A 388 -12.93 -29.63 24.43
N GLN A 389 -12.56 -30.72 23.76
CA GLN A 389 -11.25 -30.86 23.12
C GLN A 389 -11.03 -29.84 21.99
N PHE A 390 -12.06 -29.53 21.18
CA PHE A 390 -11.98 -28.42 20.20
C PHE A 390 -11.84 -27.04 20.86
N MET A 391 -12.58 -26.79 21.95
CA MET A 391 -12.45 -25.55 22.72
C MET A 391 -11.07 -25.42 23.38
N GLU A 392 -10.49 -26.52 23.87
CA GLU A 392 -9.12 -26.55 24.41
C GLU A 392 -8.07 -26.36 23.30
N LEU A 393 -8.26 -26.98 22.13
CA LEU A 393 -7.42 -26.77 20.94
C LEU A 393 -7.44 -25.30 20.47
N LYS A 394 -8.59 -24.63 20.61
CA LYS A 394 -8.74 -23.19 20.35
C LYS A 394 -8.05 -22.33 21.41
N ARG A 395 -8.13 -22.72 22.69
CA ARG A 395 -7.65 -21.91 23.82
C ARG A 395 -6.12 -21.95 24.01
N ARG A 396 -5.42 -22.96 23.48
CA ARG A 396 -3.95 -22.99 23.48
C ARG A 396 -3.41 -21.92 22.52
N ASN A 397 -3.16 -20.73 23.07
CA ASN A 397 -2.65 -19.58 22.32
C ASN A 397 -1.14 -19.70 22.10
N TYR A 398 -0.66 -19.23 20.96
CA TYR A 398 0.73 -19.37 20.49
C TYR A 398 1.74 -18.48 21.24
N ASP A 399 1.29 -17.76 22.27
CA ASP A 399 2.02 -16.70 22.96
C ASP A 399 3.34 -17.15 23.60
N VAL A 400 3.53 -18.46 23.81
CA VAL A 400 4.72 -19.04 24.47
C VAL A 400 5.76 -19.59 23.48
N TYR A 401 5.43 -19.76 22.20
CA TYR A 401 6.31 -20.44 21.23
C TYR A 401 6.97 -19.48 20.22
N ILE A 402 6.76 -18.18 20.38
CA ILE A 402 7.13 -17.18 19.36
C ILE A 402 8.66 -17.03 19.18
N SER A 403 9.47 -17.51 20.13
CA SER A 403 10.94 -17.44 20.06
C SER A 403 11.64 -18.72 19.54
N ASP A 404 10.93 -19.84 19.41
CA ASP A 404 11.52 -21.12 19.00
C ASP A 404 10.77 -21.70 17.79
N ALA A 405 11.40 -21.59 16.62
CA ALA A 405 10.89 -22.09 15.34
C ALA A 405 10.52 -23.58 15.40
N LYS A 406 11.31 -24.37 16.14
CA LYS A 406 11.09 -25.81 16.28
C LYS A 406 9.87 -26.07 17.15
N ALA A 407 9.75 -25.37 18.28
CA ALA A 407 8.60 -25.51 19.16
C ALA A 407 7.29 -25.05 18.48
N TYR A 408 7.32 -23.94 17.73
CA TYR A 408 6.16 -23.47 16.97
C TYR A 408 5.75 -24.45 15.85
N SER A 409 6.72 -25.00 15.11
CA SER A 409 6.46 -25.99 14.06
C SER A 409 5.95 -27.33 14.63
N GLU A 410 6.52 -27.81 15.73
CA GLU A 410 6.06 -29.00 16.46
C GLU A 410 4.63 -28.81 16.97
N GLU A 411 4.31 -27.63 17.49
CA GLU A 411 2.97 -27.27 17.95
C GLU A 411 1.96 -27.17 16.79
N LEU A 412 2.35 -26.61 15.64
CA LEU A 412 1.51 -26.60 14.45
C LEU A 412 1.20 -28.03 13.97
N SER A 413 2.23 -28.89 13.85
CA SER A 413 2.07 -30.29 13.45
C SER A 413 1.24 -31.08 14.47
N ARG A 414 1.41 -30.80 15.77
CA ARG A 414 0.55 -31.37 16.82
C ARG A 414 -0.89 -30.94 16.63
N ARG A 415 -1.15 -29.65 16.42
CA ARG A 415 -2.49 -29.09 16.22
C ARG A 415 -3.16 -29.71 15.01
N GLU A 416 -2.45 -29.88 13.92
CA GLU A 416 -2.95 -30.54 12.71
C GLU A 416 -3.35 -32.00 12.98
N LYS A 417 -2.49 -32.76 13.68
CA LYS A 417 -2.80 -34.15 14.08
C LYS A 417 -3.97 -34.24 15.04
N GLU A 418 -4.03 -33.36 16.03
CA GLU A 418 -5.14 -33.28 17.00
C GLU A 418 -6.45 -32.92 16.29
N TYR A 419 -6.45 -31.91 15.40
CA TYR A 419 -7.60 -31.51 14.60
C TYR A 419 -8.09 -32.66 13.71
N ASN A 420 -7.21 -33.26 12.90
CA ASN A 420 -7.56 -34.38 12.01
C ASN A 420 -8.09 -35.59 12.80
N SER A 421 -7.50 -35.87 13.96
CA SER A 421 -8.00 -36.93 14.85
C SER A 421 -9.38 -36.62 15.42
N LEU A 422 -9.65 -35.37 15.79
CA LEU A 422 -10.96 -34.96 16.31
C LEU A 422 -12.02 -35.02 15.21
N MET A 423 -11.73 -34.50 14.02
CA MET A 423 -12.61 -34.59 12.84
C MET A 423 -12.95 -36.04 12.50
N PHE A 424 -11.95 -36.94 12.52
CA PHE A 424 -12.17 -38.37 12.30
C PHE A 424 -13.06 -39.01 13.38
N LYS A 425 -12.82 -38.71 14.67
CA LYS A 425 -13.65 -39.20 15.78
C LYS A 425 -15.10 -38.72 15.64
N MET A 426 -15.31 -37.45 15.32
CA MET A 426 -16.65 -36.89 15.11
C MET A 426 -17.39 -37.58 13.97
N ARG A 427 -16.74 -37.76 12.81
CA ARG A 427 -17.35 -38.47 11.67
C ARG A 427 -17.70 -39.91 12.02
N LYS A 428 -16.82 -40.60 12.75
CA LYS A 428 -17.07 -41.98 13.19
C LYS A 428 -18.23 -42.08 14.16
N ASP A 429 -18.39 -41.13 15.07
CA ASP A 429 -19.49 -41.14 16.05
C ASP A 429 -20.83 -40.72 15.41
N LEU A 430 -20.80 -39.93 14.33
CA LEU A 430 -21.97 -39.69 13.49
C LEU A 430 -22.42 -40.93 12.71
N MET A 431 -21.50 -41.78 12.25
CA MET A 431 -21.83 -43.02 11.53
C MET A 431 -22.37 -44.15 12.42
N LYS A 432 -22.24 -44.04 13.74
CA LYS A 432 -22.71 -45.05 14.71
C LYS A 432 -24.10 -44.76 15.27
N ASN A 433 -24.58 -43.53 15.13
CA ASN A 433 -25.93 -43.11 15.48
C ASN A 433 -26.80 -43.06 14.23
#